data_AF-A0A395W8S8-F1
#
_entry.id   AF-A0A395W8S8-F1
#
_cell.length_a   1.000
_cell.length_b   1.000
_cell.length_c   1.000
_cell.angle_alpha   90.00
_cell.angle_beta   90.00
_cell.angle_gamma   90.00
#
_symmetry.space_group_name_H-M   'P 1'
#
loop_
_entity.id
_entity.type
_entity.pdbx_description
1 polymer ?
#
loop_
_entity_poly.entity_id
_entity_poly.type
_entity_poly.pdbx_seq_one_letter_code
_entity_poly.pdbx_strand_id
1 'polypeptide(L)'
;MTYNTKIYNYKNLHTDDKQIVQAQLLMFETIEDLITEYTYSKEACTNTLETISYEEGIKALEDAKEKMYSDIVEYMIFAIEGYEEDVNEVDTNDPFCGLEIELEEM
;
A
#
# COMPACT_ATOMS: atom_id res chain seq x y z
N MET A 1 -17.46 -8.92 -21.58
CA MET A 1 -17.95 -8.17 -20.42
C MET A 1 -16.76 -7.93 -19.52
N THR A 2 -16.16 -6.75 -19.61
CA THR A 2 -15.30 -6.26 -18.53
C THR A 2 -16.24 -6.01 -17.35
N TYR A 3 -16.10 -6.79 -16.29
CA TYR A 3 -16.73 -6.45 -15.03
C TYR A 3 -16.01 -5.20 -14.54
N ASN A 4 -16.69 -4.07 -14.66
CA ASN A 4 -16.30 -2.82 -14.06
C ASN A 4 -16.48 -3.01 -12.55
N THR A 5 -15.42 -3.45 -11.87
CA THR A 5 -15.41 -3.58 -10.42
C THR A 5 -15.59 -2.18 -9.84
N LYS A 6 -16.53 -2.06 -8.90
CA LYS A 6 -16.70 -0.85 -8.13
C LYS A 6 -16.23 -1.13 -6.71
N ILE A 7 -15.44 -0.22 -6.16
CA ILE A 7 -14.89 -0.34 -4.81
C ILE A 7 -14.96 1.01 -4.09
N TYR A 8 -14.99 0.95 -2.76
CA TYR A 8 -14.55 2.05 -1.92
C TYR A 8 -13.03 2.21 -2.02
N ASN A 9 -12.55 3.45 -2.12
CA ASN A 9 -11.13 3.75 -2.27
C ASN A 9 -10.75 5.08 -1.60
N TYR A 10 -9.48 5.44 -1.71
CA TYR A 10 -8.91 6.65 -1.13
C TYR A 10 -9.70 7.94 -1.44
N LYS A 11 -10.22 8.09 -2.67
CA LYS A 11 -11.00 9.28 -3.06
C LYS A 11 -12.27 9.47 -2.23
N ASN A 12 -12.84 8.37 -1.72
CA ASN A 12 -14.04 8.37 -0.91
C ASN A 12 -13.80 8.82 0.54
N LEU A 13 -12.56 8.86 1.00
CA LEU A 13 -12.23 9.20 2.38
C LEU A 13 -12.42 10.69 2.67
N HIS A 14 -12.79 10.97 3.92
CA HIS A 14 -12.66 12.30 4.51
C HIS A 14 -11.20 12.70 4.70
N THR A 15 -10.97 14.01 4.80
CA THR A 15 -9.62 14.58 4.91
C THR A 15 -8.82 13.99 6.08
N ASP A 16 -9.44 13.78 7.24
CA ASP A 16 -8.74 13.23 8.41
C ASP A 16 -8.31 11.76 8.18
N ASP A 17 -9.17 10.95 7.55
CA ASP A 17 -8.83 9.57 7.21
C ASP A 17 -7.79 9.47 6.10
N LYS A 18 -7.79 10.42 5.14
CA LYS A 18 -6.75 10.54 4.13
C LYS A 18 -5.37 10.78 4.75
N GLN A 19 -5.29 11.61 5.79
CA GLN A 19 -4.03 11.84 6.50
C GLN A 19 -3.52 10.58 7.20
N ILE A 20 -4.42 9.76 7.74
CA ILE A 20 -4.06 8.47 8.36
C ILE A 20 -3.51 7.52 7.30
N VAL A 21 -4.20 7.38 6.16
CA VAL A 21 -3.73 6.52 5.06
C VAL A 21 -2.40 7.01 4.50
N GLN A 22 -2.23 8.32 4.29
CA GLN A 22 -0.94 8.90 3.85
C GLN A 22 0.18 8.58 4.84
N ALA A 23 -0.06 8.70 6.15
CA ALA A 23 0.93 8.33 7.16
C ALA A 23 1.28 6.83 7.14
N GLN A 24 0.30 5.97 6.88
CA GLN A 24 0.53 4.53 6.73
C GLN A 24 1.32 4.20 5.45
N LEU A 25 1.07 4.92 4.36
CA LEU A 25 1.79 4.77 3.10
C LEU A 25 3.27 5.15 3.21
N LEU A 26 3.63 6.15 4.03
CA LEU A 26 5.04 6.46 4.29
C LEU A 26 5.79 5.26 4.93
N MET A 27 5.12 4.50 5.80
CA MET A 27 5.70 3.28 6.37
C MET A 27 5.82 2.18 5.30
N PHE A 28 4.86 2.10 4.38
CA PHE A 28 4.86 1.17 3.26
C PHE A 28 6.02 1.45 2.29
N GLU A 29 6.24 2.71 1.90
CA GLU A 29 7.35 3.16 1.06
C GLU A 29 8.71 2.76 1.66
N THR A 30 8.87 2.92 2.97
CA THR A 30 10.11 2.53 3.68
C THR A 30 10.42 1.03 3.53
N ILE A 31 9.39 0.17 3.49
CA ILE A 31 9.57 -1.26 3.29
C ILE A 31 9.96 -1.55 1.82
N GLU A 32 9.37 -0.85 0.86
CA GLU A 32 9.72 -1.00 -0.56
C GLU A 32 11.16 -0.58 -0.85
N ASP A 33 11.61 0.51 -0.24
CA ASP A 33 13.00 0.97 -0.29
C ASP A 33 13.94 -0.10 0.28
N LEU A 34 13.61 -0.68 1.44
CA LEU A 34 14.45 -1.70 2.06
C LEU A 34 14.50 -3.01 1.24
N ILE A 35 13.39 -3.42 0.62
CA ILE A 35 13.35 -4.56 -0.32
C ILE A 35 14.28 -4.28 -1.49
N THR A 36 14.24 -3.07 -2.03
CA THR A 36 15.11 -2.63 -3.13
C THR A 36 16.58 -2.70 -2.74
N GLU A 37 16.94 -2.14 -1.59
CA GLU A 37 18.31 -2.17 -1.04
C GLU A 37 18.82 -3.60 -0.82
N TYR A 38 17.98 -4.47 -0.26
CA TYR A 38 18.34 -5.87 -0.01
C TYR A 38 18.49 -6.65 -1.31
N THR A 39 17.67 -6.33 -2.33
CA THR A 39 17.79 -6.93 -3.65
C THR A 39 19.13 -6.59 -4.29
N TYR A 40 19.53 -5.31 -4.27
CA TYR A 40 20.85 -4.90 -4.75
C TYR A 40 22.00 -5.54 -3.95
N SER A 41 21.86 -5.60 -2.63
CA SER A 41 22.87 -6.22 -1.77
C SER A 41 23.04 -7.71 -2.07
N LYS A 42 21.92 -8.43 -2.26
CA LYS A 42 21.90 -9.84 -2.65
C LYS A 42 22.59 -10.07 -3.99
N GLU A 43 22.34 -9.22 -4.98
CA GLU A 43 22.95 -9.32 -6.32
C GLU A 43 24.47 -9.09 -6.29
N ALA A 44 24.96 -8.30 -5.34
CA ALA A 44 26.38 -8.05 -5.13
C ALA A 44 27.10 -9.16 -4.31
N CYS A 45 26.35 -10.05 -3.64
CA CYS A 45 26.94 -11.10 -2.81
C CYS A 45 27.73 -12.11 -3.63
N THR A 46 28.94 -12.42 -3.16
CA THR A 46 29.75 -13.54 -3.67
C THR A 46 29.67 -14.78 -2.78
N ASN A 47 29.06 -14.66 -1.59
CA ASN A 47 28.95 -15.70 -0.58
C ASN A 47 27.53 -16.28 -0.56
N THR A 48 27.40 -17.60 -0.73
CA THR A 48 26.11 -18.30 -0.74
C THR A 48 25.29 -18.13 0.53
N LEU A 49 25.91 -18.09 1.72
CA LEU A 49 25.19 -17.89 2.98
C LEU A 49 24.64 -16.46 3.10
N GLU A 50 25.38 -15.46 2.61
CA GLU A 50 24.89 -14.07 2.57
C GLU A 50 23.74 -13.93 1.57
N THR A 51 23.83 -14.54 0.38
CA THR A 51 22.73 -14.58 -0.59
C THR A 51 21.46 -15.17 0.04
N ILE A 52 21.56 -16.33 0.71
CA ILE A 52 20.42 -16.95 1.41
C ILE A 52 19.87 -16.02 2.49
N SER A 53 20.73 -15.35 3.25
CA SER A 53 20.30 -14.40 4.28
C SER A 53 19.47 -13.25 3.69
N TYR A 54 19.89 -12.67 2.57
CA TYR A 54 19.12 -11.62 1.90
C TYR A 54 17.83 -12.15 1.27
N GLU A 55 17.84 -13.36 0.69
CA GLU A 55 16.62 -13.97 0.15
C GLU A 55 15.53 -14.15 1.22
N GLU A 56 15.89 -14.67 2.39
CA GLU A 56 14.94 -14.82 3.50
C GLU A 56 14.51 -13.47 4.07
N GLY A 57 15.42 -12.49 4.14
CA GLY A 57 15.09 -11.12 4.53
C GLY A 57 14.09 -10.46 3.60
N ILE A 58 14.29 -10.57 2.28
CA ILE A 58 13.38 -10.04 1.26
C ILE A 58 12.00 -10.68 1.38
N LYS A 59 11.91 -12.01 1.52
CA LYS A 59 10.62 -12.71 1.69
C LYS A 59 9.85 -12.21 2.92
N ALA A 60 10.54 -12.00 4.04
CA ALA A 60 9.92 -11.48 5.26
C ALA A 60 9.40 -10.04 5.07
N LEU A 61 10.15 -9.21 4.34
CA LEU A 61 9.73 -7.85 4.01
C LEU A 61 8.56 -7.82 3.03
N GLU A 62 8.53 -8.70 2.02
CA GLU A 62 7.40 -8.86 1.10
C GLU A 62 6.12 -9.27 1.84
N ASP A 63 6.20 -10.23 2.77
CA ASP A 63 5.07 -10.64 3.62
C ASP A 63 4.59 -9.50 4.54
N ALA A 64 5.52 -8.73 5.12
CA ALA A 64 5.17 -7.54 5.90
C ALA A 64 4.48 -6.47 5.03
N LYS A 65 4.97 -6.28 3.80
CA LYS A 65 4.40 -5.35 2.83
C LYS A 65 2.97 -5.72 2.47
N GLU A 66 2.72 -6.99 2.15
CA GLU A 66 1.37 -7.47 1.81
C GLU A 66 0.38 -7.30 2.97
N LYS A 67 0.83 -7.57 4.21
CA LYS A 67 0.00 -7.35 5.41
C LYS A 67 -0.33 -5.88 5.61
N MET A 68 0.65 -4.99 5.49
CA MET A 68 0.42 -3.56 5.62
C MET A 68 -0.49 -3.01 4.52
N TYR A 69 -0.32 -3.49 3.28
CA TYR A 69 -1.25 -3.15 2.19
C TYR A 69 -2.69 -3.54 2.56
N SER A 70 -2.88 -4.77 3.05
CA SER A 70 -4.19 -5.26 3.49
C SER A 70 -4.78 -4.41 4.61
N ASP A 71 -3.99 -4.09 5.63
CA ASP A 71 -4.43 -3.28 6.78
C ASP A 71 -4.84 -1.86 6.36
N ILE A 72 -4.12 -1.25 5.43
CA ILE A 72 -4.45 0.08 4.89
C ILE A 72 -5.78 0.03 4.13
N VAL A 73 -5.95 -0.96 3.26
CA VAL A 73 -7.20 -1.12 2.50
C VAL A 73 -8.39 -1.42 3.41
N GLU A 74 -8.20 -2.28 4.42
CA GLU A 74 -9.23 -2.58 5.41
C GLU A 74 -9.60 -1.33 6.23
N TYR A 75 -8.61 -0.53 6.64
CA TYR A 75 -8.86 0.74 7.30
C TYR A 75 -9.73 1.66 6.44
N MET A 76 -9.41 1.82 5.15
CA MET A 76 -10.17 2.67 4.25
C MET A 76 -11.63 2.23 4.15
N ILE A 77 -11.87 0.94 3.96
CA ILE A 77 -13.22 0.38 3.87
C ILE A 77 -13.97 0.61 5.19
N PHE A 78 -13.34 0.29 6.32
CA PHE A 78 -13.94 0.46 7.65
C PHE A 78 -14.31 1.92 7.94
N ALA A 79 -13.45 2.87 7.58
CA ALA A 79 -13.71 4.29 7.75
C ALA A 79 -14.94 4.71 6.92
N ILE A 80 -14.96 4.35 5.63
CA ILE A 80 -16.03 4.74 4.69
C ILE A 80 -17.38 4.14 5.08
N GLU A 81 -17.40 2.86 5.49
CA GLU A 81 -18.62 2.21 5.98
C GLU A 81 -19.16 2.85 7.27
N GLY A 82 -18.31 3.53 8.02
CA GLY A 82 -18.66 4.23 9.26
C GLY A 82 -19.20 5.66 9.07
N TYR A 83 -19.18 6.21 7.86
CA TYR A 83 -19.67 7.56 7.59
C TYR A 83 -21.21 7.64 7.66
N GLU A 84 -21.74 8.80 8.04
CA GLU A 84 -23.19 9.00 8.18
C GLU A 84 -23.88 9.16 6.81
N GLU A 85 -23.17 9.67 5.82
CA GLU A 85 -23.66 9.89 4.47
C GLU A 85 -23.42 8.71 3.52
N ASP A 86 -24.31 8.57 2.52
CA ASP A 86 -24.18 7.56 1.48
C ASP A 86 -22.99 7.87 0.56
N VAL A 87 -21.94 7.07 0.68
CA VAL A 87 -20.78 7.12 -0.21
C VAL A 87 -20.96 6.11 -1.34
N ASN A 88 -20.73 6.55 -2.58
CA ASN A 88 -20.79 5.67 -3.75
C ASN A 88 -19.41 5.09 -4.08
N GLU A 89 -19.37 3.79 -4.33
CA GLU A 89 -18.22 3.10 -4.89
C GLU A 89 -17.82 3.68 -6.26
N VAL A 90 -16.52 3.67 -6.53
CA VAL A 90 -15.93 4.18 -7.78
C VAL A 90 -15.60 3.01 -8.70
N ASP A 91 -15.85 3.18 -10.00
CA ASP A 91 -15.55 2.19 -11.05
C ASP A 91 -14.04 2.08 -11.32
N THR A 92 -13.35 1.32 -10.47
CA THR A 92 -11.92 1.06 -10.51
C THR A 92 -11.57 -0.17 -9.66
N ASN A 93 -10.39 -0.74 -9.88
CA ASN A 93 -9.79 -1.77 -9.02
C ASN A 93 -8.66 -1.22 -8.13
N ASP A 94 -8.37 0.08 -8.22
CA ASP A 94 -7.30 0.74 -7.49
C ASP A 94 -7.80 1.31 -6.14
N PRO A 95 -7.40 0.74 -4.99
CA PRO A 95 -7.79 1.24 -3.67
C PRO A 95 -7.22 2.63 -3.35
N PHE A 96 -6.15 3.04 -4.04
CA PHE A 96 -5.50 4.35 -3.85
C PHE A 96 -5.88 5.37 -4.91
N CYS A 97 -6.93 5.08 -5.69
CA CYS A 97 -7.42 5.99 -6.71
C CYS A 97 -7.69 7.39 -6.14
N GLY A 98 -7.06 8.41 -6.74
CA GLY A 98 -7.16 9.81 -6.31
C GLY A 98 -6.03 10.31 -5.41
N LEU A 99 -5.14 9.42 -4.93
CA LEU A 99 -3.98 9.80 -4.12
C LEU A 99 -2.98 10.68 -4.89
N GLU A 100 -2.66 10.31 -6.13
CA GLU A 100 -1.67 11.01 -6.96
C GLU A 100 -2.00 12.50 -7.15
N ILE A 101 -3.29 12.82 -7.30
CA ILE A 101 -3.77 14.20 -7.48
C ILE A 101 -3.47 15.04 -6.24
N GLU A 102 -3.66 14.48 -5.05
CA GLU A 102 -3.44 15.21 -3.80
C GLU A 102 -1.95 15.40 -3.49
N LEU A 103 -1.09 14.46 -3.88
CA LEU A 103 0.37 14.60 -3.74
C LEU A 103 0.93 15.67 -4.70
N GLU A 104 0.34 15.87 -5.87
CA GLU A 104 0.74 16.92 -6.82
C GLU A 104 0.28 18.33 -6.39
N GLU A 105 -0.75 18.43 -5.54
CA GLU A 105 -1.34 19.70 -5.07
C GLU A 105 -0.73 20.23 -3.74
N MET A 106 0.22 19.49 -3.14
CA MET A 106 0.96 19.86 -1.92
C MET A 106 2.29 20.58 -2.21
#